data_AF-A0A954P594-F1
#
_entry.id   AF-A0A954P594-F1
#
_cell.length_a   1.000
_cell.length_b   1.000
_cell.length_c   1.000
_cell.angle_alpha   90.00
_cell.angle_beta   90.00
_cell.angle_gamma   90.00
#
_symmetry.space_group_name_H-M   'P 1'
#
loop_
_entity.id
_entity.type
_entity.pdbx_description
1 polymer ?
#
loop_
_entity_poly.entity_id
_entity_poly.type
_entity_poly.pdbx_seq_one_letter_code
_entity_poly.pdbx_strand_id
1 'polypeptide(L)'
;MQAHAIRRLPTALAAVLLSAGLFSSGYQSAPLQAAEATAEAAGASQPQLTFEADIRPLLKVHCLHCHGEAGEKEGGLDLRLKRLMLTGGDSGPAIEPGKP
;
A
#
# COMPACT_ATOMS: atom_id res chain seq x y z
N MET A 1 29.65 24.25 42.92
CA MET A 1 29.89 25.07 41.72
C MET A 1 28.63 25.02 40.87
N GLN A 2 28.08 26.20 40.57
CA GLN A 2 27.04 26.51 39.57
C GLN A 2 25.66 25.85 39.75
N ALA A 3 24.76 26.61 40.38
CA ALA A 3 23.31 26.47 40.28
C ALA A 3 22.85 26.95 38.89
N HIS A 4 22.04 26.15 38.19
CA HIS A 4 21.35 26.60 36.98
C HIS A 4 19.84 26.68 37.19
N ALA A 5 19.39 27.93 37.05
CA ALA A 5 18.09 28.47 37.39
C ALA A 5 16.92 27.80 36.66
N ILE A 6 15.88 27.52 37.45
CA ILE A 6 14.54 27.17 37.02
C ILE A 6 13.92 28.43 36.37
N ARG A 7 13.81 28.42 35.04
CA ARG A 7 13.23 29.53 34.27
C ARG A 7 11.70 29.42 34.30
N ARG A 8 11.07 30.12 35.25
CA ARG A 8 9.60 30.28 35.28
C ARG A 8 9.18 31.26 34.18
N LEU A 9 8.33 30.81 33.27
CA LEU A 9 7.73 31.64 32.22
C LEU A 9 6.60 32.50 32.83
N PRO A 10 6.52 33.79 32.46
CA PRO A 10 5.48 34.69 32.97
C PRO A 10 4.13 34.41 32.31
N THR A 11 3.11 34.24 33.15
CA THR A 11 1.69 34.28 32.80
C THR A 11 1.33 35.70 32.35
N ALA A 12 1.27 35.93 31.05
CA ALA A 12 0.81 37.20 30.48
C ALA A 12 -0.43 36.98 29.60
N LEU A 13 -1.56 37.43 30.14
CA LEU A 13 -2.71 38.02 29.48
C LEU A 13 -3.17 37.39 28.14
N ALA A 14 -4.08 36.44 28.25
CA ALA A 14 -5.05 36.17 27.19
C ALA A 14 -6.27 37.09 27.39
N ALA A 15 -6.32 38.18 26.62
CA ALA A 15 -7.53 38.97 26.40
C ALA A 15 -7.57 39.36 24.93
N VAL A 16 -8.22 38.53 24.10
CA VAL A 16 -8.61 38.89 22.73
C VAL A 16 -10.11 38.72 22.64
N LEU A 17 -10.76 39.88 22.51
CA LEU A 17 -12.19 40.08 22.40
C LEU A 17 -12.69 39.75 20.99
N LEU A 18 -13.92 39.23 20.95
CA LEU A 18 -14.97 39.42 19.94
C LEU A 18 -14.57 39.69 18.48
N SER A 19 -14.88 38.73 17.61
CA SER A 19 -15.66 39.03 16.40
C SER A 19 -16.44 37.80 15.93
N ALA A 20 -17.71 37.76 16.30
CA ALA A 20 -18.71 36.99 15.56
C ALA A 20 -18.92 37.69 14.21
N GLY A 21 -18.59 37.00 13.11
CA GLY A 21 -18.77 37.48 11.75
C GLY A 21 -19.23 36.33 10.87
N LEU A 22 -20.50 36.42 10.45
CA LEU A 22 -21.17 35.48 9.58
C LEU A 22 -20.45 35.39 8.23
N PHE A 23 -20.07 34.18 7.80
CA PHE A 23 -19.91 33.88 6.38
C PHE A 23 -20.80 32.69 6.02
N SER A 24 -22.09 33.01 5.87
CA SER A 24 -22.97 32.26 5.00
C SER A 24 -22.65 32.72 3.57
N SER A 25 -21.89 31.92 2.82
CA SER A 25 -21.85 32.07 1.37
C SER A 25 -21.44 30.76 0.70
N GLY A 26 -22.45 30.12 0.12
CA GLY A 26 -22.31 29.59 -1.23
C GLY A 26 -21.47 28.34 -1.38
N TYR A 27 -22.17 27.20 -1.33
CA TYR A 27 -21.91 26.08 -2.22
C TYR A 27 -21.60 26.58 -3.64
N GLN A 28 -20.39 26.34 -4.12
CA GLN A 28 -20.13 26.22 -5.55
C GLN A 28 -19.78 24.76 -5.84
N SER A 29 -20.80 23.93 -5.98
CA SER A 29 -20.66 22.62 -6.62
C SER A 29 -20.43 22.85 -8.11
N ALA A 30 -19.18 22.71 -8.56
CA ALA A 30 -18.86 22.68 -9.98
C ALA A 30 -19.52 21.45 -10.64
N PRO A 31 -20.04 21.58 -11.87
CA PRO A 31 -20.78 20.52 -12.52
C PRO A 31 -19.85 19.41 -13.01
N LEU A 32 -20.46 18.23 -13.14
CA LEU A 32 -19.96 17.03 -13.77
C LEU A 32 -19.46 17.32 -15.19
N GLN A 33 -18.15 17.22 -15.41
CA GLN A 33 -17.65 16.64 -16.66
C GLN A 33 -17.17 15.23 -16.34
N ALA A 34 -18.06 14.26 -16.59
CA ALA A 34 -17.63 12.94 -16.97
C ALA A 34 -16.81 13.09 -18.25
N ALA A 35 -15.49 13.18 -18.11
CA ALA A 35 -14.61 12.85 -19.21
C ALA A 35 -14.78 11.35 -19.42
N GLU A 36 -15.69 10.98 -20.31
CA GLU A 36 -15.65 9.70 -21.00
C GLU A 36 -14.33 9.67 -21.74
N ALA A 37 -13.30 9.20 -21.03
CA ALA A 37 -12.07 8.74 -21.63
C ALA A 37 -12.48 7.56 -22.50
N THR A 38 -12.70 7.81 -23.79
CA THR A 38 -12.67 6.78 -24.81
C THR A 38 -11.31 6.11 -24.68
N ALA A 39 -11.27 5.00 -23.96
CA ALA A 39 -10.11 4.13 -23.84
C ALA A 39 -9.95 3.35 -25.15
N GLU A 40 -9.73 4.07 -26.24
CA GLU A 40 -9.09 3.53 -27.44
C GLU A 40 -7.58 3.57 -27.19
N ALA A 41 -7.12 2.76 -26.23
CA ALA A 41 -5.71 2.43 -26.14
C ALA A 41 -5.47 1.31 -27.16
N ALA A 42 -5.15 1.74 -28.38
CA ALA A 42 -4.58 0.90 -29.43
C ALA A 42 -3.59 -0.10 -28.80
N GLY A 43 -3.76 -1.38 -29.16
CA GLY A 43 -3.01 -2.51 -28.63
C GLY A 43 -1.51 -2.32 -28.74
N ALA A 44 -0.91 -1.74 -27.71
CA ALA A 44 0.46 -2.05 -27.36
C ALA A 44 0.43 -3.50 -26.87
N SER A 45 1.01 -4.41 -27.65
CA SER A 45 1.31 -5.76 -27.17
C SER A 45 2.20 -5.60 -25.95
N GLN A 46 1.61 -5.64 -24.76
CA GLN A 46 2.37 -5.68 -23.52
C GLN A 46 3.33 -6.87 -23.64
N PRO A 47 4.60 -6.72 -23.24
CA PRO A 47 5.53 -7.84 -23.21
C PRO A 47 4.86 -9.01 -22.49
N GLN A 48 4.86 -10.20 -23.12
CA GLN A 48 4.30 -11.38 -22.47
C GLN A 48 5.19 -11.73 -21.28
N LEU A 49 4.64 -11.57 -20.06
CA LEU A 49 5.31 -11.98 -18.85
C LEU A 49 5.41 -13.50 -18.81
N THR A 50 6.57 -14.01 -18.41
CA THR A 50 6.83 -15.43 -18.19
C THR A 50 7.17 -15.67 -16.74
N PHE A 51 6.79 -16.84 -16.21
CA PHE A 51 7.09 -17.17 -14.82
C PHE A 51 8.61 -17.24 -14.60
N GLU A 52 9.33 -17.83 -15.53
CA GLU A 52 10.75 -18.11 -15.41
C GLU A 52 11.62 -16.85 -15.41
N ALA A 53 11.31 -15.89 -16.30
CA ALA A 53 12.10 -14.66 -16.42
C ALA A 53 11.67 -13.60 -15.39
N ASP A 54 10.37 -13.46 -15.14
CA ASP A 54 9.84 -12.29 -14.43
C ASP A 54 9.47 -12.59 -12.97
N ILE A 55 9.03 -13.82 -12.66
CA ILE A 55 8.49 -14.16 -11.32
C ILE A 55 9.46 -14.98 -10.49
N ARG A 56 10.08 -16.01 -11.08
CA ARG A 56 10.97 -16.93 -10.36
C ARG A 56 12.15 -16.22 -9.67
N PRO A 57 12.80 -15.20 -10.27
CA PRO A 57 13.87 -14.47 -9.58
C PRO A 57 13.38 -13.77 -8.31
N LEU A 58 12.17 -13.18 -8.34
CA LEU A 58 11.58 -12.51 -7.19
C LEU A 58 11.31 -13.49 -6.06
N LEU A 59 10.66 -14.62 -6.38
CA LEU A 59 10.40 -15.67 -5.41
C LEU A 59 11.69 -16.20 -4.80
N LYS A 60 12.73 -16.39 -5.61
CA LYS A 60 14.02 -16.90 -5.13
C LYS A 60 14.67 -15.99 -4.10
N VAL A 61 14.66 -14.68 -4.33
CA VAL A 61 15.30 -13.72 -3.43
C VAL A 61 14.49 -13.51 -2.15
N HIS A 62 13.16 -13.51 -2.25
CA HIS A 62 12.31 -13.03 -1.16
C HIS A 62 11.51 -14.11 -0.43
N CYS A 63 11.26 -15.27 -1.04
CA CYS A 63 10.26 -16.21 -0.53
C CYS A 63 10.80 -17.63 -0.38
N LEU A 64 11.63 -18.10 -1.32
CA LEU A 64 12.03 -19.50 -1.37
C LEU A 64 12.89 -19.93 -0.18
N HIS A 65 13.50 -19.00 0.55
CA HIS A 65 14.18 -19.35 1.79
C HIS A 65 13.24 -20.12 2.72
N CYS A 66 12.12 -19.52 3.15
CA CYS A 66 11.18 -20.14 4.08
C CYS A 66 10.11 -21.01 3.41
N HIS A 67 9.76 -20.74 2.15
CA HIS A 67 8.71 -21.46 1.42
C HIS A 67 9.28 -22.32 0.28
N GLY A 68 10.37 -23.05 0.55
CA GLY A 68 10.94 -23.99 -0.43
C GLY A 68 12.29 -24.64 -0.05
N GLU A 69 13.32 -23.84 0.18
CA GLU A 69 14.73 -24.25 0.25
C GLU A 69 15.21 -24.57 1.68
N ALA A 70 14.64 -23.96 2.73
CA ALA A 70 15.05 -24.19 4.14
C ALA A 70 14.71 -25.58 4.71
N GLY A 71 14.19 -26.50 3.89
CA GLY A 71 13.80 -27.86 4.32
C GLY A 71 12.40 -27.88 4.94
N GLU A 72 12.20 -27.10 6.01
CA GLU A 72 10.88 -26.87 6.61
C GLU A 72 10.15 -25.71 5.90
N LYS A 73 8.86 -25.91 5.63
CA LYS A 73 8.03 -24.96 4.89
C LYS A 73 7.13 -24.23 5.85
N GLU A 74 7.36 -22.94 6.04
CA GLU A 74 6.50 -22.12 6.90
C GLU A 74 5.06 -22.13 6.36
N GLY A 75 4.09 -22.34 7.26
CA GLY A 75 2.66 -22.43 6.91
C GLY A 75 2.32 -23.50 5.87
N GLY A 76 3.13 -24.56 5.75
CA GLY A 76 2.92 -25.65 4.80
C GLY A 76 3.10 -25.26 3.32
N LEU A 77 3.57 -24.05 3.02
CA LEU A 77 3.59 -23.48 1.68
C LEU A 77 4.91 -23.76 0.93
N ASP A 78 4.80 -24.24 -0.31
CA ASP A 78 5.94 -24.43 -1.23
C ASP A 78 5.72 -23.65 -2.53
N LEU A 79 6.59 -22.68 -2.81
CA LEU A 79 6.49 -21.80 -3.97
C LEU A 79 7.41 -22.22 -5.14
N ARG A 80 8.10 -23.37 -5.04
CA ARG A 80 9.08 -23.78 -6.07
C ARG A 80 8.44 -24.28 -7.35
N LEU A 81 7.20 -24.77 -7.28
CA LEU A 81 6.49 -25.34 -8.42
C LEU A 81 5.07 -24.78 -8.49
N LYS A 82 4.61 -24.43 -9.71
CA LYS A 82 3.25 -23.94 -9.95
C LYS A 82 2.17 -24.83 -9.31
N ARG A 83 2.30 -26.15 -9.41
CA ARG A 83 1.34 -27.10 -8.83
C ARG A 83 1.21 -26.94 -7.30
N LEU A 84 2.31 -26.63 -6.62
CA LEU A 84 2.35 -26.47 -5.17
C LEU A 84 1.79 -25.11 -4.77
N MET A 85 2.03 -24.07 -5.56
CA MET A 85 1.43 -22.74 -5.36
C MET A 85 -0.10 -22.79 -5.49
N LEU A 86 -0.62 -23.58 -6.43
CA LEU A 86 -2.07 -23.78 -6.60
C LEU A 86 -2.69 -24.58 -5.45
N THR A 87 -1.95 -25.55 -4.88
CA THR A 87 -2.38 -26.25 -3.66
C THR A 87 -2.36 -25.31 -2.45
N GLY A 88 -1.35 -24.45 -2.36
CA GLY A 88 -1.17 -23.51 -1.27
C GLY A 88 -0.64 -24.17 0.01
N GLY A 89 -0.95 -23.55 1.14
CA GLY A 89 -0.52 -23.99 2.47
C GLY A 89 -1.69 -24.01 3.46
N ASP A 90 -1.40 -23.84 4.73
CA ASP A 90 -2.37 -23.94 5.82
C ASP A 90 -3.49 -22.88 5.72
N SER A 91 -3.21 -21.75 5.05
CA SER A 91 -4.16 -20.67 4.80
C SER A 91 -5.00 -20.86 3.53
N GLY A 92 -4.84 -21.98 2.82
CA GLY A 92 -5.49 -22.24 1.52
C GLY A 92 -4.59 -21.93 0.31
N PRO A 93 -5.16 -21.84 -0.90
CA PRO A 93 -4.40 -21.66 -2.15
C PRO A 93 -3.62 -20.36 -2.15
N ALA A 94 -2.37 -20.39 -2.60
CA ALA A 94 -1.54 -19.18 -2.69
C ALA A 94 -1.80 -18.38 -3.99
N ILE A 95 -2.34 -19.03 -5.02
CA ILE A 95 -2.68 -18.41 -6.30
C ILE A 95 -4.03 -18.97 -6.79
N GLU A 96 -4.94 -18.07 -7.14
CA GLU A 96 -6.16 -18.38 -7.88
C GLU A 96 -6.09 -17.77 -9.31
N PRO A 97 -6.00 -18.59 -10.37
CA PRO A 97 -5.92 -18.07 -11.74
C PRO A 97 -7.08 -17.13 -12.09
N GLY A 98 -6.76 -15.94 -12.58
CA GLY A 98 -7.74 -14.91 -12.95
C GLY A 98 -8.26 -14.06 -11.79
N LYS A 99 -7.77 -14.28 -10.56
CA LYS A 99 -8.14 -13.52 -9.36
C LYS A 99 -6.87 -12.99 -8.65
N PRO A 100 -6.33 -11.86 -9.12
CA PRO A 100 -5.13 -11.25 -8.53
C PRO A 100 -5.37 -10.65 -7.14
#